data_AF-A0A1Z2XMR3-F1
#
_entry.id   AF-A0A1Z2XMR3-F1
#
_cell.length_a   1.000
_cell.length_b   1.000
_cell.length_c   1.000
_cell.angle_alpha   90.00
_cell.angle_beta   90.00
_cell.angle_gamma   90.00
#
_symmetry.space_group_name_H-M   'P 1'
#
loop_
_entity.id
_entity.type
_entity.pdbx_description
1 polymer ?
#
loop_
_entity_poly.entity_id
_entity_poly.type
_entity_poly.pdbx_seq_one_letter_code
_entity_poly.pdbx_strand_id
1 'polypeptide(L)' 'MEGSATPDSGCIIFFDWPDEYGVQDGSSDHVGIVEKVEGGRVYTIEGNSGDACERNSYPIGNYQILGYGTPML' A
#
# COMPACT_ATOMS: atom_id res chain seq x y z
N MET A 1 -5.89 -2.29 -9.30
CA MET A 1 -5.09 -1.30 -10.04
C MET A 1 -3.62 -1.55 -9.73
N GLU A 2 -2.73 -1.36 -10.71
CA GLU A 2 -1.27 -1.49 -10.51
C GLU A 2 -0.75 -0.50 -9.46
N GLY A 3 0.39 -0.78 -8.81
CA GLY A 3 0.95 0.05 -7.74
C GLY A 3 1.39 1.48 -8.14
N SER A 4 1.57 1.72 -9.43
CA SER A 4 1.87 3.06 -10.00
C SER A 4 0.64 3.92 -10.26
N ALA A 5 -0.57 3.39 -10.07
CA ALA A 5 -1.81 4.15 -10.20
C ALA A 5 -2.00 5.15 -9.05
N THR A 6 -2.84 6.15 -9.28
CA THR A 6 -3.35 7.04 -8.23
C THR A 6 -4.67 6.48 -7.69
N PRO A 7 -4.71 5.93 -6.47
CA PRO A 7 -5.95 5.38 -5.89
C PRO A 7 -6.85 6.49 -5.31
N ASP A 8 -8.12 6.14 -5.10
CA ASP A 8 -9.05 6.97 -4.32
C ASP A 8 -8.93 6.68 -2.82
N SER A 9 -9.40 7.63 -1.99
CA SER A 9 -9.56 7.39 -0.56
C SER A 9 -10.52 6.22 -0.31
N GLY A 10 -10.18 5.37 0.66
CA GLY A 10 -10.93 4.15 0.97
C GLY A 10 -10.56 2.93 0.14
N CYS A 11 -9.70 3.06 -0.88
CA CYS A 11 -9.08 1.90 -1.52
C CYS A 11 -8.24 1.10 -0.51
N ILE A 12 -8.20 -0.22 -0.69
CA ILE A 12 -7.22 -1.08 -0.02
C ILE A 12 -5.91 -0.99 -0.81
N ILE A 13 -4.80 -0.80 -0.10
CA ILE A 13 -3.45 -0.90 -0.67
C ILE A 13 -2.84 -2.24 -0.25
N PHE A 14 -2.19 -2.91 -1.19
CA PHE A 14 -1.50 -4.19 -0.98
C PHE A 14 0.00 -3.99 -1.16
N PHE A 15 0.79 -4.55 -0.26
CA PHE A 15 2.24 -4.55 -0.32
C PHE A 15 2.79 -5.96 -0.57
N ASP A 16 3.85 -6.02 -1.35
CA ASP A 16 4.70 -7.19 -1.62
C ASP A 16 6.11 -6.81 -1.14
N TRP A 17 6.55 -7.43 -0.05
CA TRP A 17 7.82 -7.16 0.58
C TRP A 17 8.89 -8.08 0.03
N PRO A 18 10.11 -7.56 -0.20
CA PRO A 18 11.21 -8.42 -0.62
C PRO A 18 11.55 -9.43 0.49
N ASP A 19 11.88 -10.65 0.10
CA ASP A 19 12.47 -11.66 0.95
C ASP A 19 13.90 -11.29 1.42
N GLU A 20 14.57 -12.21 2.12
CA GLU A 20 15.95 -12.01 2.58
C GLU A 20 16.98 -11.81 1.46
N TYR A 21 16.62 -12.12 0.21
CA TYR A 21 17.44 -11.95 -0.98
C TYR A 21 17.06 -10.72 -1.80
N GLY A 22 16.09 -9.91 -1.35
CA GLY A 22 15.64 -8.72 -2.06
C GLY A 22 14.61 -9.01 -3.16
N VAL A 23 13.98 -10.19 -3.16
CA VAL A 23 13.07 -10.64 -4.23
C VAL A 23 11.62 -10.57 -3.76
N GLN A 24 10.77 -9.95 -4.57
CA GLN A 24 9.31 -9.90 -4.41
C GLN A 24 8.66 -11.13 -5.04
N ASP A 25 7.69 -11.73 -4.37
CA ASP A 25 7.09 -13.01 -4.80
C ASP A 25 5.77 -12.86 -5.59
N GLY A 26 5.30 -11.62 -5.77
CA GLY A 26 4.06 -11.28 -6.46
C GLY A 26 2.80 -11.51 -5.62
N SER A 27 2.94 -11.89 -4.36
CA SER A 27 1.87 -12.07 -3.40
C SER A 27 1.84 -10.93 -2.38
N SER A 28 0.69 -10.74 -1.74
CA SER A 28 0.57 -9.68 -0.74
C SER A 28 0.99 -10.18 0.64
N ASP A 29 1.94 -9.48 1.25
CA ASP A 29 2.36 -9.68 2.65
C ASP A 29 1.57 -8.82 3.62
N HIS A 30 1.21 -7.61 3.18
CA HIS A 30 0.61 -6.61 4.04
C HIS A 30 -0.45 -5.78 3.31
N VAL A 31 -1.40 -5.24 4.09
CA VAL A 31 -2.48 -4.40 3.58
C VAL A 31 -2.76 -3.21 4.48
N GLY A 32 -3.22 -2.12 3.86
CA GLY A 32 -3.69 -0.92 4.53
C GLY A 32 -4.90 -0.30 3.84
N ILE A 33 -5.39 0.81 4.37
CA ILE A 33 -6.42 1.64 3.73
C ILE A 33 -5.80 2.96 3.29
N VAL A 34 -6.10 3.38 2.06
CA VAL A 34 -5.73 4.70 1.55
C VAL A 34 -6.55 5.77 2.28
N GLU A 35 -5.89 6.62 3.07
CA GLU A 35 -6.49 7.80 3.71
C GLU A 35 -6.66 8.92 2.66
N LYS A 36 -5.60 9.22 1.91
CA LYS A 36 -5.59 10.24 0.85
C LYS A 36 -4.41 10.07 -0.11
N VAL A 37 -4.44 10.78 -1.23
CA VAL A 37 -3.29 10.99 -2.12
C VAL A 37 -2.99 12.48 -2.23
N GLU A 38 -1.74 12.88 -1.99
CA GLU A 38 -1.30 14.28 -2.06
C GLU A 38 0.19 14.36 -2.38
N GLY A 39 0.59 15.32 -3.23
CA GLY A 39 2.02 15.57 -3.50
C GLY A 39 2.78 14.39 -4.11
N GLY A 40 2.11 13.53 -4.89
CA GLY A 40 2.71 12.32 -5.48
C GLY A 40 2.92 11.19 -4.47
N ARG A 41 2.26 11.25 -3.31
CA ARG A 41 2.33 10.22 -2.27
C ARG A 41 0.95 9.68 -1.94
N VAL A 42 0.88 8.40 -1.62
CA VAL A 42 -0.26 7.76 -0.97
C VAL A 42 -0.04 7.80 0.54
N TYR A 43 -1.05 8.25 1.28
CA TYR A 43 -1.10 8.25 2.74
C TYR A 43 -2.04 7.14 3.18
N THR A 44 -1.64 6.38 4.19
CA THR A 44 -2.31 5.13 4.56
C THR A 44 -2.59 5.07 6.05
N ILE A 45 -3.63 4.32 6.42
CA ILE A 45 -3.86 3.82 7.77
C ILE A 45 -3.60 2.32 7.75
N GLU A 46 -2.66 1.86 8.57
CA GLU A 46 -2.19 0.46 8.58
C GLU A 46 -2.19 -0.08 10.02
N GLY A 47 -2.72 -1.30 10.18
CA GLY A 47 -2.56 -2.06 11.42
C GLY A 47 -1.25 -2.83 11.42
N ASN A 48 -0.85 -3.40 12.57
CA ASN A 48 0.41 -4.12 12.71
C ASN A 48 1.65 -3.32 12.25
N SER A 49 1.55 -1.98 12.29
CA SER A 49 2.67 -1.10 12.04
C SER A 49 3.32 -0.83 13.41
N GLY A 50 4.35 -1.62 13.73
CA GLY A 50 4.96 -1.60 15.08
C GLY A 50 3.99 -2.01 16.20
N ASP A 51 3.21 -3.07 16.00
CA ASP A 51 2.15 -3.53 16.92
C ASP A 51 1.05 -2.47 17.21
N ALA A 52 0.89 -1.49 16.33
CA ALA A 52 -0.09 -0.41 16.46
C ALA A 52 -0.84 -0.14 15.14
N CYS A 53 -1.85 0.72 15.24
CA CYS A 53 -2.49 1.35 14.09
C CYS A 53 -1.81 2.69 13.84
N GLU A 54 -1.14 2.84 12.70
CA GLU A 54 -0.33 4.03 12.41
C GLU A 54 -0.64 4.64 11.04
N ARG A 55 -0.16 5.87 10.86
CA ARG A 55 -0.19 6.58 9.58
C ARG A 55 1.16 6.45 8.89
N ASN A 56 1.15 5.92 7.68
CA ASN A 56 2.34 5.85 6.83
C ASN A 56 2.13 6.63 5.53
N SER A 57 3.21 6.81 4.77
CA SER A 57 3.10 7.36 3.42
C SER A 57 4.21 6.84 2.51
N TYR A 58 3.86 6.64 1.25
CA TYR A 58 4.74 6.09 0.23
C TYR A 58 4.66 6.94 -1.04
N PRO A 59 5.76 7.11 -1.79
CA PRO A 59 5.67 7.60 -3.16
C PRO A 59 4.73 6.71 -3.98
N ILE A 60 3.93 7.31 -4.86
CA ILE A 60 3.19 6.55 -5.87
C ILE A 60 4.20 5.75 -6.71
N GLY A 61 3.90 4.48 -6.97
CA GLY A 61 4.82 3.58 -7.67
C GLY A 61 6.03 3.14 -6.85
N ASN A 62 6.02 3.28 -5.53
CA ASN A 62 6.98 2.59 -4.66
C ASN A 62 6.96 1.08 -5.02
N TYR A 63 8.14 0.51 -5.19
CA TYR A 63 8.31 -0.88 -5.64
C TYR A 63 7.60 -1.89 -4.73
N GLN A 64 7.45 -1.62 -3.44
CA GLN A 64 6.76 -2.49 -2.49
C GLN A 64 5.23 -2.45 -2.63
N ILE A 65 4.66 -1.51 -3.39
CA ILE A 65 3.22 -1.46 -3.62
C ILE A 65 2.87 -2.44 -4.72
N LEU A 66 2.26 -3.56 -4.34
CA LEU A 66 1.75 -4.56 -5.27
C LEU A 66 0.59 -3.98 -6.10
N GLY A 67 -0.31 -3.24 -5.44
CA GLY A 67 -1.43 -2.61 -6.11
C GLY A 67 -2.53 -2.15 -5.16
N TYR A 68 -3.67 -1.82 -5.76
CA TYR A 68 -4.83 -1.29 -5.04
C TYR A 68 -6.11 -2.05 -5.40
N GLY A 69 -6.96 -2.26 -4.41
CA GLY A 69 -8.31 -2.81 -4.54
C GLY A 69 -9.36 -1.78 -4.16
N THR A 70 -10.43 -1.69 -4.96
CA THR A 70 -11.58 -0.83 -4.66
C THR A 70 -12.69 -1.71 -4.12
N PRO A 71 -13.10 -1.56 -2.84
CA PRO A 71 -14.27 -2.26 -2.31
C PRO A 71 -15.49 -1.96 -3.17
N MET A 72 -16.25 -2.98 -3.54
CA MET A 72 -17.57 -2.78 -4.16
C MET A 72 -18.60 -2.44 -3.08
N LEU A 73 -19.53 -1.54 -3.42
CA LEU A 73 -20.73 -1.24 -2.65
C LEU A 73 -21.79 -2.33 -2.83
#